data_AF-A0AAD6JP16-F1
#
_entry.id   AF-A0AAD6JP16-F1
#
_cell.length_a   1.000
_cell.length_b   1.000
_cell.length_c   1.000
_cell.angle_alpha   90.00
_cell.angle_beta   90.00
_cell.angle_gamma   90.00
#
_symmetry.space_group_name_H-M   'P 1'
#
loop_
_entity.id
_entity.type
_entity.pdbx_description
1 polymer ?
#
loop_
_entity_poly.entity_id
_entity_poly.type
_entity_poly.pdbx_seq_one_letter_code
_entity_poly.pdbx_strand_id
1 'polypeptide(L)'
;MSKVVNLWNYLSDREIHRLREEIVNSAGAKRLVAEDHDYLMDLALNEILENFRLIAKSVVWFGSKCKDPPFLLFERFVNDPVGYNLID
;
A
#
# COMPACT_ATOMS: atom_id res chain seq x y z
N MET A 1 -10.88 -13.08 -3.38
CA MET A 1 -10.43 -12.54 -2.08
C MET A 1 -9.02 -12.95 -1.68
N SER A 2 -8.52 -14.16 -2.01
CA SER A 2 -7.17 -14.62 -1.60
C SER A 2 -6.01 -13.69 -1.98
N LYS A 3 -6.06 -13.03 -3.14
CA LYS A 3 -5.04 -12.06 -3.55
C LYS A 3 -4.93 -10.85 -2.63
N VAL A 4 -6.06 -10.34 -2.14
CA VAL A 4 -6.12 -9.21 -1.20
C VAL A 4 -5.53 -9.62 0.15
N VAL A 5 -5.87 -10.84 0.61
CA VAL A 5 -5.30 -11.42 1.83
C VAL A 5 -3.79 -11.62 1.71
N ASN A 6 -3.31 -12.09 0.56
CA ASN A 6 -1.87 -12.24 0.32
C ASN A 6 -1.16 -10.89 0.32
N LEU A 7 -1.76 -9.84 -0.27
CA LEU A 7 -1.20 -8.50 -0.25
C LEU A 7 -1.12 -7.95 1.18
N TRP A 8 -2.16 -8.15 1.99
CA TRP A 8 -2.16 -7.83 3.42
C TRP A 8 -1.05 -8.55 4.19
N ASN A 9 -0.88 -9.85 3.95
CA ASN A 9 0.17 -10.63 4.60
C ASN A 9 1.59 -10.16 4.21
N TYR A 10 1.76 -9.60 3.01
CA TYR A 10 3.03 -9.00 2.56
C TYR A 10 3.48 -7.79 3.39
N LEU A 11 2.55 -7.15 4.10
CA LEU A 11 2.84 -6.06 5.04
C LEU A 11 3.13 -6.55 6.47
N SER A 12 3.16 -7.85 6.72
CA SER A 12 3.55 -8.36 8.04
C SER A 12 5.04 -8.09 8.30
N ASP A 13 5.41 -7.89 9.57
CA ASP A 13 6.79 -7.62 9.98
C ASP A 13 7.79 -8.62 9.40
N ARG A 14 7.40 -9.89 9.34
CA ARG A 14 8.22 -10.96 8.76
C ARG A 14 8.49 -10.74 7.28
N GLU A 15 7.45 -10.42 6.50
CA GLU A 15 7.59 -10.23 5.06
C GLU A 15 8.32 -8.91 4.74
N ILE A 16 8.09 -7.85 5.53
CA ILE A 16 8.84 -6.59 5.42
C ILE A 16 10.33 -6.82 5.73
N HIS A 17 10.64 -7.59 6.78
CA HIS A 17 12.03 -7.93 7.10
C HIS A 17 12.68 -8.74 5.97
N ARG A 18 11.96 -9.73 5.42
CA ARG A 18 12.45 -10.52 4.27
C ARG A 18 12.71 -9.63 3.06
N LEU A 19 11.80 -8.71 2.75
CA LEU A 19 11.96 -7.76 1.65
C LEU A 19 13.18 -6.86 1.85
N ARG A 20 13.42 -6.39 3.07
CA ARG A 20 14.63 -5.63 3.41
C ARG A 20 15.90 -6.44 3.14
N GLU A 21 15.95 -7.70 3.55
CA GLU A 21 17.09 -8.59 3.26
C GLU A 21 17.27 -8.81 1.74
N GLU A 22 16.18 -9.02 1.00
CA GLU A 22 16.22 -9.18 -0.46
C GLU A 22 16.77 -7.93 -1.16
N ILE A 23 16.36 -6.73 -0.73
CA ILE A 23 16.84 -5.45 -1.26
C ILE A 23 18.31 -5.22 -0.92
N VAL A 24 18.72 -5.46 0.33
CA VAL A 24 20.12 -5.34 0.76
C VAL A 24 21.03 -6.32 0.00
N ASN A 25 20.53 -7.47 -0.43
CA ASN A 25 21.32 -8.44 -1.19
C ASN A 25 21.19 -8.28 -2.72
N SER A 26 20.28 -7.43 -3.20
CA SER A 26 20.06 -7.23 -4.63
C SER A 26 21.09 -6.27 -5.24
N ALA A 27 22.14 -6.84 -5.84
CA ALA A 27 23.12 -6.06 -6.60
C ALA A 27 22.47 -5.30 -7.78
N GLY A 28 21.39 -5.85 -8.37
CA GLY A 28 20.65 -5.22 -9.46
C GLY A 28 19.92 -3.96 -9.00
N ALA A 29 19.16 -4.05 -7.90
CA ALA A 29 18.45 -2.90 -7.35
C ALA A 29 19.44 -1.77 -6.98
N LYS A 30 20.56 -2.13 -6.34
CA LYS A 30 21.60 -1.15 -5.98
C LYS A 30 22.21 -0.45 -7.17
N ARG A 31 22.52 -1.19 -8.24
CA ARG A 31 23.21 -0.64 -9.42
C ARG A 31 22.31 0.10 -10.38
N LEU A 32 21.03 -0.29 -10.49
CA LEU A 32 20.10 0.25 -11.48
C LEU A 32 19.19 1.34 -10.91
N VAL A 33 18.93 1.32 -9.60
CA VAL A 33 17.98 2.24 -8.98
C VAL A 33 18.69 3.21 -8.03
N ALA A 34 19.27 2.72 -6.93
CA ALA A 34 19.98 3.54 -5.94
C ALA A 34 20.80 2.68 -4.98
N GLU A 35 21.94 3.18 -4.48
CA GLU A 35 22.73 2.46 -3.46
C GLU A 35 22.14 2.55 -2.05
N ASP A 36 21.37 3.61 -1.77
CA ASP A 36 20.73 3.88 -0.48
C ASP A 36 19.62 2.85 -0.18
N HIS A 37 19.81 2.06 0.87
CA HIS A 37 18.90 0.98 1.26
C HIS A 37 17.58 1.49 1.81
N ASP A 38 17.57 2.63 2.50
CA ASP A 38 16.36 3.20 3.06
C ASP A 38 15.52 3.79 1.92
N TYR A 39 16.16 4.44 0.94
CA TYR A 39 15.46 4.88 -0.28
C TYR A 39 14.86 3.70 -1.07
N LEU A 40 15.60 2.61 -1.27
CA LEU A 40 15.07 1.43 -1.95
C LEU A 40 13.91 0.79 -1.19
N MET A 41 13.96 0.80 0.15
CA MET A 41 12.85 0.31 0.97
C MET A 41 11.62 1.21 0.87
N ASP A 42 11.80 2.52 0.93
CA ASP A 42 10.70 3.48 0.77
C ASP A 42 10.05 3.33 -0.60
N LEU A 43 10.85 3.13 -1.66
CA LEU A 43 10.35 2.86 -3.01
C LEU A 43 9.51 1.57 -3.04
N ALA A 44 10.04 0.46 -2.51
CA ALA A 44 9.34 -0.81 -2.50
C ALA A 44 8.04 -0.76 -1.68
N LEU A 45 8.06 -0.07 -0.53
CA LEU A 45 6.87 0.15 0.28
C LEU A 45 5.82 0.97 -0.48
N ASN A 46 6.24 2.05 -1.16
CA ASN A 46 5.34 2.86 -1.98
C ASN A 46 4.70 2.05 -3.12
N GLU A 47 5.44 1.15 -3.76
CA GLU A 47 4.89 0.25 -4.78
C GLU A 47 3.84 -0.72 -4.21
N ILE A 48 4.07 -1.26 -3.01
CA ILE A 48 3.08 -2.11 -2.32
C ILE A 48 1.85 -1.28 -1.96
N LEU A 49 2.01 -0.08 -1.42
CA LEU A 49 0.91 0.82 -1.06
C LEU A 49 0.08 1.23 -2.28
N GLU A 50 0.68 1.42 -3.46
CA GLU A 50 -0.08 1.70 -4.68
C GLU A 50 -1.00 0.54 -5.07
N ASN A 51 -0.57 -0.72 -4.86
CA ASN A 51 -1.46 -1.87 -5.07
C ASN A 51 -2.68 -1.84 -4.13
N PHE A 52 -2.49 -1.45 -2.87
CA PHE A 52 -3.61 -1.25 -1.93
C PHE A 52 -4.51 -0.11 -2.36
N ARG A 53 -3.95 1.00 -2.85
CA ARG A 53 -4.72 2.14 -3.34
C ARG A 53 -5.64 1.74 -4.49
N LEU A 54 -5.16 0.91 -5.42
CA LEU A 54 -5.97 0.41 -6.55
C LEU A 54 -7.12 -0.50 -6.08
N ILE A 55 -6.87 -1.35 -5.09
CA ILE A 55 -7.92 -2.18 -4.48
C ILE A 55 -8.94 -1.29 -3.76
N ALA A 56 -8.48 -0.32 -2.97
CA ALA A 56 -9.33 0.61 -2.25
C ALA A 56 -10.22 1.43 -3.20
N LYS A 57 -9.67 1.93 -4.30
CA LYS A 57 -10.45 2.60 -5.36
C LYS A 57 -11.51 1.69 -5.98
N SER A 58 -11.19 0.42 -6.18
CA SER A 58 -12.16 -0.55 -6.69
C SER A 58 -13.32 -0.72 -5.71
N VAL A 59 -13.02 -0.81 -4.40
CA VAL A 59 -14.03 -0.89 -3.33
C VAL A 59 -14.88 0.38 -3.27
N VAL A 60 -14.28 1.57 -3.38
CA VAL A 60 -15.02 2.85 -3.49
C VAL A 60 -15.95 2.84 -4.69
N TRP A 61 -15.45 2.42 -5.85
CA TRP A 61 -16.23 2.42 -7.08
C TRP A 61 -17.47 1.52 -6.96
N PHE A 62 -17.31 0.30 -6.42
CA PHE A 62 -18.45 -0.58 -6.15
C PHE A 62 -19.35 -0.05 -5.02
N GLY A 63 -18.73 0.47 -3.95
CA GLY A 63 -19.40 1.03 -2.78
C GLY A 63 -20.26 2.24 -3.10
N SER A 64 -19.88 3.06 -4.09
CA SER A 64 -20.67 4.21 -4.56
C SER A 64 -22.06 3.84 -5.09
N LYS A 65 -22.28 2.56 -5.43
CA LYS A 65 -23.58 2.02 -5.84
C LYS A 65 -24.43 1.57 -4.65
N CYS A 66 -23.81 1.32 -3.50
CA CYS A 66 -24.46 0.96 -2.25
C CYS A 66 -24.71 2.26 -1.48
N LYS A 67 -25.97 2.62 -1.21
CA LYS A 67 -26.32 3.89 -0.52
C LYS A 67 -25.97 3.89 0.98
N ASP A 68 -24.97 3.12 1.40
CA ASP A 68 -24.64 2.93 2.81
C ASP A 68 -23.61 3.97 3.29
N PRO A 69 -23.83 4.64 4.44
CA PRO A 69 -22.93 5.66 4.98
C PRO A 69 -21.45 5.25 5.13
N PRO A 70 -21.08 3.99 5.48
CA PRO A 70 -19.69 3.59 5.61
C PRO A 70 -18.88 3.71 4.31
N PHE A 71 -19.49 3.48 3.15
CA PHE A 71 -18.78 3.59 1.87
C PHE A 71 -18.43 5.04 1.51
N LEU A 72 -19.25 6.00 1.93
CA LEU A 72 -18.97 7.42 1.74
C LEU A 72 -17.78 7.90 2.59
N LEU A 73 -17.70 7.43 3.84
CA LEU A 73 -16.55 7.72 4.71
C LEU A 73 -15.26 7.08 4.16
N PHE A 74 -15.36 5.84 3.69
CA PHE A 74 -14.24 5.16 3.06
C PHE A 74 -13.79 5.87 1.77
N GLU A 75 -14.71 6.34 0.93
CA GLU A 75 -14.40 7.15 -0.26
C GLU A 75 -13.63 8.43 0.10
N ARG A 76 -14.05 9.15 1.14
CA ARG A 76 -13.32 10.34 1.62
C ARG A 76 -11.91 9.98 2.07
N PHE A 77 -11.76 8.93 2.87
CA PHE A 77 -10.45 8.45 3.31
C PHE A 77 -9.52 8.08 2.15
N VAL A 78 -10.03 7.37 1.14
CA VAL A 78 -9.21 6.96 -0.02
C VAL A 78 -8.78 8.16 -0.87
N ASN A 79 -9.63 9.19 -0.96
CA ASN A 79 -9.32 10.40 -1.72
C ASN A 79 -8.39 11.36 -0.96
N ASP A 80 -8.51 11.42 0.36
CA ASP A 80 -7.66 12.24 1.24
C ASP A 80 -7.36 11.51 2.56
N PRO A 81 -6.33 10.64 2.58
CA PRO A 81 -5.97 9.88 3.77
C PRO A 81 -5.41 10.75 4.90
N VAL A 82 -4.83 11.92 4.56
CA VAL A 82 -4.15 12.82 5.50
C VAL A 82 -5.15 13.79 6.13
N GLY A 83 -6.06 14.35 5.33
CA GLY A 83 -7.10 15.26 5.80
C GLY A 83 -8.29 14.57 6.48
N TYR A 84 -8.42 13.24 6.35
CA TYR A 84 -9.45 12.48 7.08
C TYR A 84 -9.36 12.64 8.60
N ASN A 85 -8.15 12.71 9.17
CA ASN A 85 -7.91 12.80 10.62
C ASN A 85 -8.16 14.20 11.22
N LEU A 86 -8.60 15.18 10.41
CA LEU A 86 -8.84 16.57 10.85
C LEU A 86 -10.32 16.91 11.04
N ILE A 87 -11.22 15.92 10.89
CA ILE A 87 -12.68 16.11 10.92
C ILE A 87 -13.35 15.43 12.14
N ASP A 88 -12.57 14.74 12.99
CA ASP A 88 -13.02 14.23 14.30
C ASP A 88 -12.70 15.21 15.44
#